data_AF-A0A854WD77-F1
#
_entry.id   AF-A0A854WD77-F1
#
_cell.length_a   1.000
_cell.length_b   1.000
_cell.length_c   1.000
_cell.angle_alpha   90.00
_cell.angle_beta   90.00
_cell.angle_gamma   90.00
#
_symmetry.space_group_name_H-M   'P 1'
#
loop_
_entity.id
_entity.type
_entity.pdbx_description
1 polymer ?
#
loop_
_entity_poly.entity_id
_entity_poly.type
_entity_poly.pdbx_seq_one_letter_code
_entity_poly.pdbx_strand_id
1 'polypeptide(L)' 'MFANSPAGRPGAADEIANLAELVLSEQAAYMTGSTLLIDGGATASYFYGPLQPNKES' A
#
# COMPACT_ATOMS: atom_id res chain seq x y z
N MET A 1 14.86 -1.15 -4.85
CA MET A 1 13.38 -1.34 -4.84
C MET A 1 12.74 -0.64 -3.64
N PHE A 2 12.92 -1.10 -2.40
CA PHE A 2 12.23 -0.52 -1.22
C PHE A 2 12.57 0.94 -0.91
N ALA A 3 13.84 1.35 -1.03
CA ALA A 3 14.26 2.73 -0.81
C ALA A 3 13.57 3.75 -1.72
N ASN A 4 13.04 3.30 -2.88
CA ASN A 4 12.39 4.16 -3.85
C ASN A 4 10.85 4.14 -3.72
N SER A 5 10.28 3.31 -2.85
CA SER A 5 8.86 3.44 -2.51
C SER A 5 8.67 4.68 -1.62
N PRO A 6 7.49 5.30 -1.62
CA PRO A 6 7.20 6.41 -0.71
C PRO A 6 7.49 6.10 0.77
N ALA A 7 7.26 4.87 1.22
CA ALA A 7 7.60 4.44 2.57
C ALA A 7 9.11 4.28 2.83
N GLY A 8 9.92 4.11 1.77
CA GLY A 8 11.38 4.00 1.85
C GLY A 8 11.91 2.74 2.53
N ARG A 9 11.05 1.81 2.94
CA ARG A 9 11.39 0.59 3.68
C ARG A 9 10.48 -0.58 3.27
N PRO A 10 10.91 -1.83 3.51
CA PRO A 10 9.99 -2.96 3.41
C PRO A 10 8.88 -2.87 4.47
N GLY A 11 7.70 -3.40 4.11
CA GLY A 11 6.62 -3.64 5.06
C GLY A 11 6.92 -4.87 5.94
N ALA A 12 6.36 -4.88 7.15
CA ALA A 12 6.39 -6.01 8.07
C ALA A 12 5.03 -6.74 8.10
N ALA A 13 5.04 -8.03 8.49
CA ALA A 13 3.83 -8.84 8.57
C ALA A 13 2.78 -8.24 9.52
N ASP A 14 3.24 -7.66 10.64
CA ASP A 14 2.37 -7.02 11.63
C ASP A 14 1.59 -5.83 11.05
N GLU A 15 2.14 -5.14 10.04
CA GLU A 15 1.45 -4.03 9.38
C GLU A 15 0.26 -4.52 8.54
N ILE A 16 0.34 -5.74 7.99
CA ILE A 16 -0.79 -6.39 7.31
C ILE A 16 -1.80 -6.92 8.33
N ALA A 17 -1.32 -7.47 9.45
CA ALA A 17 -2.16 -7.95 10.53
C ALA A 17 -3.02 -6.83 11.15
N ASN A 18 -2.44 -5.64 11.33
CA ASN A 18 -3.18 -4.47 11.83
C ASN A 18 -4.33 -4.06 10.89
N LEU A 19 -4.14 -4.15 9.56
CA LEU A 19 -5.27 -3.93 8.65
C LEU A 19 -6.30 -5.03 8.77
N ALA A 20 -5.88 -6.30 8.86
CA ALA A 20 -6.79 -7.43 9.02
C ALA A 20 -7.66 -7.26 10.28
N GLU A 21 -7.07 -6.84 11.40
CA GLU A 21 -7.79 -6.49 12.63
C GLU A 21 -8.83 -5.39 12.39
N LEU A 22 -8.43 -4.29 11.74
CA LEU A 22 -9.33 -3.18 11.44
C LEU A 22 -10.53 -3.62 10.57
N VAL A 23 -10.28 -4.35 9.48
CA VAL A 23 -11.33 -4.72 8.52
C VAL A 23 -12.23 -5.85 9.01
N LEU A 24 -11.79 -6.62 10.01
CA LEU A 24 -12.63 -7.62 10.68
C LEU A 24 -13.39 -7.04 11.88
N SER A 25 -13.11 -5.79 12.28
CA SER A 25 -13.80 -5.12 13.37
C SER A 25 -15.16 -4.55 12.94
N GLU A 26 -16.01 -4.21 13.93
CA GLU A 26 -17.30 -3.55 13.68
C GLU A 26 -17.18 -2.20 12.96
N GLN A 27 -16.02 -1.54 13.04
CA GLN A 27 -15.77 -0.27 12.35
C GLN A 27 -15.81 -0.41 10.83
N ALA A 28 -15.55 -1.61 10.31
CA ALA A 28 -15.56 -1.92 8.89
C ALA A 28 -16.87 -2.56 8.41
N ALA A 29 -17.96 -2.48 9.18
CA ALA A 29 -19.22 -3.20 8.91
C ALA A 29 -19.83 -2.97 7.51
N TYR A 30 -19.48 -1.89 6.82
CA TYR A 30 -19.94 -1.60 5.45
C TYR A 30 -18.84 -1.68 4.39
N MET A 31 -17.63 -2.13 4.75
CA MET A 31 -16.54 -2.35 3.82
C MET A 31 -16.63 -3.75 3.22
N THR A 32 -17.16 -3.83 2.00
CA THR A 32 -17.24 -5.08 1.23
C THR A 32 -16.93 -4.83 -0.25
N GLY A 33 -16.53 -5.87 -0.99
CA GLY A 33 -16.22 -5.79 -2.42
C GLY A 33 -15.02 -4.91 -2.79
N SER A 34 -14.21 -4.52 -1.80
CA SER A 34 -13.09 -3.58 -1.97
C SER A 34 -11.75 -4.30 -1.89
N THR A 35 -10.74 -3.76 -2.59
CA THR A 35 -9.34 -4.19 -2.46
C THR A 35 -8.54 -3.06 -1.81
N LEU A 36 -7.68 -3.40 -0.84
CA LEU A 36 -6.82 -2.45 -0.13
C LEU A 36 -5.36 -2.76 -0.44
N LEU A 37 -4.64 -1.76 -0.97
CA LEU A 37 -3.19 -1.86 -1.21
C LEU A 37 -2.43 -1.43 0.04
N ILE A 38 -1.51 -2.28 0.51
CA ILE A 38 -0.60 -1.99 1.63
C ILE A 38 0.84 -2.26 1.19
N ASP A 39 1.35 -1.42 0.29
CA ASP A 39 2.63 -1.64 -0.39
C ASP A 39 3.65 -0.52 -0.17
N GLY A 40 3.43 0.31 0.87
CA GLY A 40 4.26 1.48 1.14
C GLY A 40 4.19 2.55 0.05
N GLY A 41 3.14 2.54 -0.77
CA GLY A 41 2.90 3.52 -1.84
C GLY A 41 3.60 3.19 -3.16
N ALA A 42 4.17 1.98 -3.30
CA ALA A 42 4.91 1.58 -4.50
C ALA A 42 4.03 1.65 -5.76
N THR A 43 2.82 1.12 -5.71
CA THR A 43 1.86 1.13 -6.83
C THR A 43 1.48 2.55 -7.22
N ALA A 44 1.12 3.39 -6.26
CA ALA A 44 0.76 4.78 -6.53
C ALA A 44 1.94 5.55 -7.14
N SER A 45 3.15 5.37 -6.61
CA SER A 45 4.36 5.99 -7.14
C SER A 45 4.72 5.47 -8.53
N TYR A 46 4.47 4.18 -8.81
CA TYR A 46 4.71 3.60 -10.13
C TYR A 46 3.79 4.20 -11.20
N PHE A 47 2.50 4.38 -10.89
CA PHE A 47 1.55 4.89 -11.87
C PHE A 47 1.49 6.41 -11.96
N TYR A 48 1.85 7.14 -10.90
CA TYR A 48 1.63 8.59 -10.82
C TYR A 48 2.79 9.38 -10.22
N GLY A 49 3.83 8.71 -9.72
CA GLY A 49 4.92 9.32 -8.99
C GLY A 49 6.29 9.18 -9.66
N PRO A 50 7.37 9.29 -8.87
CA PRO A 50 8.74 9.18 -9.35
C PRO A 50 9.15 7.79 -9.85
N LEU A 51 8.41 6.73 -9.52
CA LEU A 51 8.70 5.36 -9.97
C LEU A 51 8.17 5.05 -11.39
N GLN A 52 7.56 6.02 -12.08
CA GLN A 52 7.08 5.82 -13.45
C GLN A 52 8.25 5.43 -14.39
N PRO A 53 8.13 4.31 -15.14
CA PRO A 53 9.23 3.77 -15.95
C PRO A 53 9.66 4.65 -17.13
N ASN A 54 8.85 5.63 -17.54
CA ASN A 54 9.06 6.42 -18.75
C ASN A 54 9.30 7.92 -18.49
N LYS A 55 9.67 8.31 -17.26
CA LYS A 55 9.95 9.72 -16.92
C LYS A 55 11.40 10.16 -17.17
N GLU A 56 12.27 9.24 -17.56
CA GLU A 56 13.62 9.53 -18.05
C GLU A 56 13.67 9.36 -19.57
N SER A 57 13.37 10.44 -20.30
CA SER A 57 13.69 10.66 -21.72
C SER A 57 13.99 12.12 -21.95
#